data_AF-A0A7J6G0R2-F1
#
_entry.id   AF-A0A7J6G0R2-F1
#
_cell.length_a   1.000
_cell.length_b   1.000
_cell.length_c   1.000
_cell.angle_alpha   90.00
_cell.angle_beta   90.00
_cell.angle_gamma   90.00
#
_symmetry.space_group_name_H-M   'P 1'
#
loop_
_entity.id
_entity.type
_entity.pdbx_description
1 polymer ?
#
loop_
_entity_poly.entity_id
_entity_poly.type
_entity_poly.pdbx_seq_one_letter_code
_entity_poly.pdbx_strand_id
1 'polypeptide(L)'
;MLGGPHYNVLLGRRDGRVSRASDVDGHLPRTTDSMSRIIQLFESRGFSVQEMVALSGAHTIGFSHCKEFSSGIYNYSKTASTDPQYNPRFASGLQKACADYKKNPTLSVFNDIMTPNKFDNMYYQNIQKGLGLLKTDHGLHSDPRTRPFVDLYGKNQERFFQDFVRAMEKLSILGVKTGSKDGDIRRSWTSHVWAIPSIETESTLCPCPLMNGIVMFESLVFGG
;
A
#
# COMPACT_ATOMS: atom_id res chain seq x y z
N MET A 1 17.35 -3.85 9.70
CA MET A 1 16.02 -3.52 10.25
C MET A 1 15.78 -2.03 10.05
N LEU A 2 14.57 -1.60 9.64
CA LEU A 2 14.29 -0.21 9.22
C LEU A 2 13.85 0.72 10.37
N GLY A 3 13.99 0.31 11.64
CA GLY A 3 13.67 1.17 12.80
C GLY A 3 12.22 1.16 13.29
N GLY A 4 11.36 0.30 12.72
CA GLY A 4 9.97 0.12 13.14
C GLY A 4 9.81 -0.73 14.42
N PRO A 5 8.57 -0.89 14.91
CA PRO A 5 8.29 -1.63 16.13
C PRO A 5 8.52 -3.14 15.96
N HIS A 6 8.84 -3.79 17.08
CA HIS A 6 8.96 -5.24 17.17
C HIS A 6 7.69 -5.84 17.75
N TYR A 7 7.24 -6.96 17.20
CA TYR A 7 6.11 -7.73 17.70
C TYR A 7 6.25 -9.20 17.31
N ASN A 8 5.59 -10.07 18.08
CA ASN A 8 5.63 -11.50 17.85
C ASN A 8 4.60 -11.86 16.79
N VAL A 9 5.04 -12.47 15.70
CA VAL A 9 4.15 -12.93 14.64
C VAL A 9 3.62 -14.31 14.97
N LEU A 10 2.30 -14.48 14.93
CA LEU A 10 1.67 -15.78 15.07
C LEU A 10 2.06 -16.71 13.90
N LEU A 11 2.53 -17.90 14.25
CA LEU A 11 3.00 -18.93 13.32
C LEU A 11 1.91 -19.99 13.07
N GLY A 12 2.15 -20.89 12.12
CA GLY A 12 1.27 -22.02 11.85
C GLY A 12 0.31 -21.85 10.65
N ARG A 13 0.46 -20.75 9.90
CA ARG A 13 -0.18 -20.59 8.58
C ARG A 13 0.29 -21.66 7.60
N ARG A 14 -0.63 -22.17 6.78
CA ARG A 14 -0.39 -23.09 5.68
C ARG A 14 -0.74 -22.45 4.34
N ASP A 15 -0.11 -22.93 3.28
CA ASP A 15 -0.23 -22.36 1.95
C ASP A 15 -1.55 -22.77 1.26
N GLY A 16 -2.15 -21.80 0.56
CA GLY A 16 -3.27 -22.06 -0.33
C GLY A 16 -2.87 -22.88 -1.55
N ARG A 17 -3.84 -23.59 -2.12
CA ARG A 17 -3.69 -24.41 -3.35
C ARG A 17 -4.19 -23.72 -4.62
N VAL A 18 -4.81 -22.55 -4.48
CA VAL A 18 -5.47 -21.81 -5.55
C VAL A 18 -4.95 -20.38 -5.52
N SER A 19 -4.70 -19.83 -6.70
CA SER A 19 -4.42 -18.42 -6.92
C SER A 19 -5.00 -18.06 -8.28
N ARG A 20 -5.95 -17.10 -8.32
CA ARG A 20 -6.57 -16.64 -9.56
C ARG A 20 -6.55 -15.12 -9.60
N ALA A 21 -6.24 -14.56 -10.77
CA ALA A 21 -6.27 -13.11 -10.96
C ALA A 21 -7.67 -12.53 -10.72
N SER A 22 -8.73 -13.32 -10.97
CA SER A 22 -10.13 -12.95 -10.70
C SER A 22 -10.42 -12.68 -9.22
N ASP A 23 -9.64 -13.27 -8.31
CA ASP A 23 -9.91 -13.17 -6.87
C ASP A 23 -9.40 -11.83 -6.31
N VAL A 24 -8.57 -11.12 -7.08
CA VAL A 24 -7.93 -9.85 -6.72
C VAL A 24 -8.83 -8.65 -7.03
N ASP A 25 -9.53 -8.69 -8.17
CA ASP A 25 -10.27 -7.53 -8.65
C ASP A 25 -11.45 -7.20 -7.75
N GLY A 26 -11.62 -5.91 -7.45
CA GLY A 26 -12.65 -5.43 -6.53
C GLY A 26 -12.39 -5.72 -5.04
N HIS A 27 -11.33 -6.43 -4.70
CA HIS A 27 -10.93 -6.66 -3.31
C HIS A 27 -9.75 -5.77 -2.90
N LEU A 28 -8.79 -5.49 -3.79
CA LEU A 28 -7.71 -4.54 -3.46
C LEU A 28 -8.17 -3.07 -3.61
N PRO A 29 -7.79 -2.18 -2.68
CA PRO A 29 -7.82 -0.75 -2.89
C PRO A 29 -6.97 -0.36 -4.10
N ARG A 30 -7.42 0.64 -4.84
CA ARG A 30 -6.66 1.23 -5.94
C ARG A 30 -6.15 2.60 -5.52
N THR A 31 -5.01 3.00 -6.08
CA THR A 31 -4.41 4.35 -5.91
C THR A 31 -5.35 5.49 -6.35
N THR A 32 -6.40 5.17 -7.09
CA THR A 32 -7.40 6.12 -7.61
C THR A 32 -8.75 6.09 -6.86
N ASP A 33 -8.93 5.14 -5.94
CA ASP A 33 -10.18 4.95 -5.19
C ASP A 33 -10.52 6.16 -4.31
N SER A 34 -11.82 6.33 -4.05
CA SER A 34 -12.29 7.30 -3.06
C SER A 34 -12.02 6.80 -1.64
N MET A 35 -11.82 7.70 -0.68
CA MET A 35 -11.60 7.30 0.72
C MET A 35 -12.77 6.48 1.28
N SER A 36 -14.02 6.77 0.88
CA SER A 36 -15.18 5.94 1.22
C SER A 36 -15.06 4.50 0.72
N ARG A 37 -14.52 4.29 -0.48
CA ARG A 37 -14.31 2.93 -1.02
C ARG A 37 -13.25 2.18 -0.22
N ILE A 38 -12.15 2.84 0.12
CA ILE A 38 -11.06 2.24 0.91
C ILE A 38 -11.58 1.86 2.30
N ILE A 39 -12.30 2.76 2.96
CA ILE A 39 -12.94 2.48 4.27
C ILE A 39 -13.86 1.26 4.16
N GLN A 40 -14.74 1.21 3.17
CA GLN A 40 -15.64 0.06 2.97
C GLN A 40 -14.89 -1.26 2.76
N LEU A 41 -13.79 -1.23 2.00
CA LEU A 41 -12.98 -2.43 1.77
C LEU A 41 -12.37 -2.96 3.07
N PHE A 42 -11.78 -2.08 3.89
CA PHE A 42 -11.22 -2.46 5.19
C PHE A 42 -12.30 -2.91 6.19
N GLU A 43 -13.42 -2.21 6.25
CA GLU A 43 -14.57 -2.57 7.10
C GLU A 43 -15.15 -3.94 6.71
N SER A 44 -15.23 -4.26 5.42
CA SER A 44 -15.68 -5.57 4.93
C SER A 44 -14.79 -6.73 5.39
N ARG A 45 -13.54 -6.43 5.77
CA ARG A 45 -12.57 -7.38 6.34
C ARG A 45 -12.44 -7.24 7.86
N GLY A 46 -13.35 -6.50 8.48
CA GLY A 46 -13.44 -6.32 9.93
C GLY A 46 -12.44 -5.33 10.51
N PHE A 47 -11.80 -4.48 9.70
CA PHE A 47 -10.88 -3.43 10.18
C PHE A 47 -11.63 -2.12 10.38
N SER A 48 -11.37 -1.47 11.51
CA SER A 48 -11.82 -0.12 11.80
C SER A 48 -11.07 0.92 10.96
N VAL A 49 -11.64 2.12 10.83
CA VAL A 49 -10.98 3.26 10.17
C VAL A 49 -9.62 3.56 10.80
N GLN A 50 -9.49 3.44 12.12
CA GLN A 50 -8.21 3.66 12.80
C GLN A 50 -7.15 2.63 12.40
N GLU A 51 -7.53 1.34 12.37
CA GLU A 51 -6.63 0.27 11.94
C GLU A 51 -6.23 0.46 10.47
N MET A 52 -7.18 0.81 9.59
CA MET A 52 -6.90 1.16 8.20
C MET A 52 -5.84 2.27 8.10
N VAL A 53 -6.05 3.40 8.81
CA VAL A 53 -5.09 4.52 8.79
C VAL A 53 -3.73 4.08 9.31
N ALA A 54 -3.68 3.30 10.39
CA ALA A 54 -2.43 2.78 10.93
C ALA A 54 -1.68 1.95 9.88
N LEU A 55 -2.37 1.02 9.21
CA LEU A 55 -1.80 0.15 8.18
C LEU A 55 -1.33 0.94 6.95
N SER A 56 -2.01 2.02 6.56
CA SER A 56 -1.52 2.94 5.51
C SER A 56 -0.17 3.57 5.86
N GLY A 57 0.18 3.67 7.15
CA GLY A 57 1.49 4.09 7.61
C GLY A 57 2.66 3.25 7.09
N ALA A 58 2.43 2.06 6.52
CA ALA A 58 3.46 1.29 5.83
C ALA A 58 4.11 2.05 4.65
N HIS A 59 3.46 3.09 4.12
CA HIS A 59 4.00 3.97 3.07
C HIS A 59 5.15 4.86 3.56
N THR A 60 5.50 4.83 4.85
CA THR A 60 6.73 5.44 5.37
C THR A 60 8.01 4.86 4.73
N ILE A 61 7.92 3.68 4.12
CA ILE A 61 9.01 3.05 3.37
C ILE A 61 8.56 2.63 1.96
N GLY A 62 9.56 2.35 1.12
CA GLY A 62 9.36 1.88 -0.24
C GLY A 62 9.06 3.01 -1.22
N PHE A 63 8.63 2.65 -2.42
CA PHE A 63 8.43 3.56 -3.53
C PHE A 63 7.08 3.32 -4.21
N SER A 64 6.70 4.27 -5.06
CA SER A 64 5.57 4.16 -6.00
C SER A 64 6.03 4.51 -7.40
N HIS A 65 5.56 3.76 -8.39
CA HIS A 65 5.80 4.09 -9.79
C HIS A 65 5.09 5.39 -10.17
N CYS A 66 5.74 6.21 -10.99
CA CYS A 66 5.24 7.51 -11.44
C CYS A 66 3.84 7.42 -12.07
N LYS A 67 3.52 6.30 -12.75
CA LYS A 67 2.18 6.09 -13.34
C LYS A 67 1.05 6.18 -12.31
N GLU A 68 1.29 5.76 -11.06
CA GLU A 68 0.29 5.66 -10.00
C GLU A 68 -0.20 7.03 -9.49
N PHE A 69 0.64 8.06 -9.58
CA PHE A 69 0.31 9.42 -9.12
C PHE A 69 0.41 10.48 -10.21
N SER A 70 0.76 10.09 -11.44
CA SER A 70 0.95 11.02 -12.55
C SER A 70 -0.26 11.93 -12.83
N SER A 71 -1.48 11.45 -12.60
CA SER A 71 -2.72 12.24 -12.75
C SER A 71 -2.87 13.35 -11.71
N GLY A 72 -2.22 13.23 -10.55
CA GLY A 72 -2.18 14.26 -9.53
C GLY A 72 -1.19 15.38 -9.86
N ILE A 73 -0.11 15.07 -10.57
CA ILE A 73 0.94 16.04 -10.91
C ILE A 73 0.84 16.60 -12.34
N TYR A 74 0.07 15.95 -13.22
CA TYR A 74 -0.20 16.37 -14.59
C TYR A 74 -1.70 16.37 -14.89
N ASN A 75 -2.19 17.43 -15.55
CA ASN A 75 -3.55 17.51 -16.08
C ASN A 75 -4.65 17.14 -15.07
N TYR A 76 -4.49 17.58 -13.82
CA TYR A 76 -5.40 17.25 -12.72
C TYR A 76 -6.87 17.58 -13.02
N SER A 77 -7.12 18.75 -13.62
CA SER A 77 -8.45 19.15 -14.08
C SER A 77 -8.37 20.03 -15.33
N LYS A 78 -9.53 20.41 -15.88
CA LYS A 78 -9.61 21.38 -16.99
C LYS A 78 -8.99 22.74 -16.67
N THR A 79 -8.89 23.09 -15.38
CA THR A 79 -8.45 24.40 -14.90
C THR A 79 -7.17 24.36 -14.07
N ALA A 80 -6.71 23.17 -13.67
CA ALA A 80 -5.52 23.00 -12.83
C ALA A 80 -4.61 21.91 -13.39
N SER A 81 -3.34 22.23 -13.59
CA SER A 81 -2.33 21.27 -14.06
C SER A 81 -1.91 20.26 -12.98
N THR A 82 -2.11 20.58 -11.71
CA THR A 82 -1.64 19.82 -10.55
C THR A 82 -2.70 19.86 -9.46
N ASP A 83 -2.87 18.77 -8.72
CA ASP A 83 -3.76 18.70 -7.56
C ASP A 83 -3.33 19.75 -6.52
N PRO A 84 -4.24 20.66 -6.10
CA PRO A 84 -3.93 21.69 -5.11
C PRO A 84 -3.53 21.14 -3.72
N GLN A 85 -3.74 19.85 -3.45
CA GLN A 85 -3.30 19.19 -2.22
C GLN A 85 -1.79 18.94 -2.17
N TYR A 86 -1.08 18.96 -3.31
CA TYR A 86 0.38 18.89 -3.30
C TYR A 86 0.99 20.21 -2.88
N ASN A 87 2.09 20.11 -2.12
CA ASN A 87 3.01 21.22 -2.00
C ASN A 87 3.56 21.59 -3.40
N PRO A 88 3.49 22.87 -3.85
CA PRO A 88 3.88 23.24 -5.21
C PRO A 88 5.34 22.92 -5.56
N ARG A 89 6.26 23.08 -4.60
CA ARG A 89 7.67 22.75 -4.81
C ARG A 89 7.88 21.25 -4.93
N PHE A 90 7.15 20.48 -4.14
CA PHE A 90 7.18 19.03 -4.20
C PHE A 90 6.63 18.52 -5.54
N ALA A 91 5.46 19.01 -5.97
CA ALA A 91 4.89 18.66 -7.27
C ALA A 91 5.84 18.97 -8.43
N SER A 92 6.51 20.13 -8.41
CA SER A 92 7.52 20.46 -9.43
C SER A 92 8.70 19.48 -9.41
N GLY A 93 9.13 19.04 -8.23
CA GLY A 93 10.13 17.98 -8.09
C GLY A 93 9.67 16.65 -8.68
N LEU A 94 8.43 16.24 -8.39
CA LEU A 94 7.83 15.03 -8.94
C LEU A 94 7.68 15.08 -10.47
N GLN A 95 7.28 16.21 -11.03
CA GLN A 95 7.19 16.40 -12.49
C GLN A 95 8.56 16.16 -13.15
N LYS A 96 9.63 16.70 -12.57
CA LYS A 96 11.00 16.49 -13.08
C LYS A 96 11.43 15.03 -12.95
N ALA A 97 11.21 14.42 -11.78
CA ALA A 97 11.57 13.02 -11.53
C ALA A 97 10.80 12.05 -12.45
N CYS A 98 9.56 12.39 -12.79
CA CYS A 98 8.67 11.57 -13.59
C CYS A 98 8.51 12.05 -15.05
N ALA A 99 9.40 12.90 -15.59
CA ALA A 99 9.19 13.49 -16.92
C ALA A 99 8.99 12.45 -18.05
N ASP A 100 9.74 11.34 -17.99
CA ASP A 100 9.73 10.29 -19.00
C ASP A 100 8.97 9.01 -18.58
N TYR A 101 8.07 9.09 -17.59
CA TYR A 101 7.39 7.89 -17.04
C TYR A 101 6.59 7.09 -18.09
N LYS A 102 6.15 7.73 -19.17
CA LYS A 102 5.45 7.07 -20.28
C LYS A 102 6.40 6.22 -21.16
N LYS A 103 7.68 6.60 -21.25
CA LYS A 103 8.71 5.86 -21.99
C LYS A 103 9.39 4.83 -21.10
N ASN A 104 9.55 5.15 -19.82
CA ASN A 104 10.13 4.27 -18.82
C ASN A 104 9.11 4.00 -17.70
N PRO A 105 8.32 2.90 -17.80
CA PRO A 105 7.28 2.57 -16.83
C PRO A 105 7.85 2.15 -15.46
N THR A 106 9.16 1.94 -15.34
CA THR A 106 9.81 1.56 -14.09
C THR A 106 10.14 2.76 -13.21
N LEU A 107 10.09 4.00 -13.74
CA LEU A 107 10.37 5.20 -12.96
C LEU A 107 9.48 5.27 -11.72
N SER A 108 10.12 5.48 -10.58
CA SER A 108 9.49 5.46 -9.26
C SER A 108 10.11 6.49 -8.32
N VAL A 109 9.33 6.92 -7.34
CA VAL A 109 9.76 7.86 -6.28
C VAL A 109 9.45 7.24 -4.92
N PHE A 110 10.30 7.49 -3.92
CA PHE A 110 10.05 7.05 -2.55
C PHE A 110 8.77 7.65 -1.98
N ASN A 111 7.97 6.82 -1.31
CA ASN A 111 6.71 7.22 -0.71
C ASN A 111 6.91 8.25 0.41
N ASP A 112 7.99 8.10 1.18
CA ASP A 112 8.49 9.11 2.12
C ASP A 112 9.80 9.70 1.59
N ILE A 113 9.78 10.97 1.19
CA ILE A 113 10.97 11.65 0.69
C ILE A 113 11.92 12.15 1.79
N MET A 114 11.44 12.24 3.03
CA MET A 114 12.18 12.78 4.17
C MET A 114 13.00 11.67 4.83
N THR A 115 12.43 10.47 4.94
CA THR A 115 13.04 9.31 5.62
C THR A 115 12.83 8.00 4.84
N PRO A 116 13.21 7.92 3.55
CA PRO A 116 12.83 6.82 2.63
C PRO A 116 13.20 5.39 3.08
N ASN A 117 14.17 5.27 3.98
CA ASN A 117 14.71 4.00 4.47
C ASN A 117 14.46 3.78 5.97
N LYS A 118 13.51 4.51 6.57
CA LYS A 118 13.20 4.40 7.99
C LYS A 118 11.70 4.27 8.18
N PHE A 119 11.31 3.23 8.91
CA PHE A 119 9.94 3.03 9.32
C PHE A 119 9.65 3.92 10.54
N ASP A 120 9.07 5.09 10.30
CA ASP A 120 8.69 6.05 11.35
C ASP A 120 7.40 6.80 11.01
N ASN A 121 7.01 7.77 11.84
CA ASN A 121 5.78 8.53 11.62
C ASN A 121 5.93 9.72 10.67
N MET A 122 7.08 9.88 9.99
CA MET A 122 7.32 10.99 9.09
C MET A 122 6.34 11.00 7.92
N TYR A 123 5.89 9.83 7.48
CA TYR A 123 4.75 9.66 6.55
C TYR A 123 3.55 10.55 6.92
N TYR A 124 3.06 10.47 8.17
CA TYR A 124 1.90 11.26 8.60
C TYR A 124 2.20 12.76 8.66
N GLN A 125 3.42 13.14 9.06
CA GLN A 125 3.84 14.54 9.06
C GLN A 125 3.96 15.10 7.63
N ASN A 126 4.34 14.25 6.67
CA ASN A 126 4.51 14.60 5.27
C ASN A 126 3.16 14.83 4.57
N ILE A 127 2.19 13.94 4.75
CA ILE A 127 0.87 14.09 4.11
C ILE A 127 0.14 15.36 4.59
N GLN A 128 0.34 15.77 5.85
CA GLN A 128 -0.18 17.04 6.38
C GLN A 128 0.41 18.27 5.68
N LYS A 129 1.65 18.17 5.18
CA LYS A 129 2.39 19.24 4.50
C LYS A 129 2.19 19.22 2.97
N GLY A 130 1.31 18.36 2.46
CA GLY A 130 1.13 18.15 1.03
C GLY A 130 2.29 17.40 0.36
N LEU A 131 3.02 16.58 1.13
CA LEU A 131 4.16 15.78 0.67
C LEU A 131 3.82 14.28 0.51
N GLY A 132 2.53 13.93 0.48
CA GLY A 132 2.08 12.58 0.09
C GLY A 132 2.25 12.35 -1.41
N LEU A 133 2.55 11.12 -1.83
CA LEU A 133 2.66 10.82 -3.26
C LEU A 133 1.31 10.54 -3.89
N LEU A 134 0.47 9.75 -3.23
CA LEU A 134 -0.70 9.16 -3.84
C LEU A 134 -1.95 9.95 -3.49
N LYS A 135 -2.94 9.90 -4.38
CA LYS A 135 -4.25 10.50 -4.13
C LYS A 135 -4.88 9.95 -2.84
N THR A 136 -4.69 8.66 -2.55
CA THR A 136 -5.15 8.02 -1.33
C THR A 136 -4.47 8.56 -0.08
N ASP A 137 -3.16 8.87 -0.14
CA ASP A 137 -2.42 9.51 0.96
C ASP A 137 -2.98 10.90 1.28
N HIS A 138 -3.25 11.72 0.26
CA HIS A 138 -3.92 13.02 0.44
C HIS A 138 -5.35 12.87 0.97
N GLY A 139 -6.05 11.82 0.53
CA GLY A 139 -7.36 11.43 1.01
C GLY A 139 -7.38 11.20 2.53
N LEU A 140 -6.35 10.58 3.10
CA LEU A 140 -6.30 10.26 4.54
C LEU A 140 -6.30 11.53 5.41
N HIS A 141 -5.61 12.59 4.97
CA HIS A 141 -5.57 13.85 5.71
C HIS A 141 -6.80 14.74 5.43
N SER A 142 -7.38 14.66 4.23
CA SER A 142 -8.51 15.52 3.85
C SER A 142 -9.88 14.99 4.28
N ASP A 143 -10.05 13.67 4.45
CA ASP A 143 -11.30 13.08 4.90
C ASP A 143 -11.48 13.23 6.43
N PRO A 144 -12.62 13.77 6.90
CA PRO A 144 -12.84 14.01 8.33
C PRO A 144 -12.89 12.74 9.18
N ARG A 145 -13.16 11.56 8.58
CA ARG A 145 -13.20 10.28 9.29
C ARG A 145 -11.81 9.74 9.62
N THR A 146 -10.83 10.06 8.80
CA THR A 146 -9.44 9.56 8.92
C THR A 146 -8.50 10.60 9.51
N ARG A 147 -8.76 11.89 9.27
CA ARG A 147 -7.90 13.00 9.70
C ARG A 147 -7.52 12.98 11.19
N PRO A 148 -8.43 12.69 12.14
CA PRO A 148 -8.05 12.63 13.56
C PRO A 148 -6.93 11.62 13.86
N PHE A 149 -6.90 10.49 13.13
CA PHE A 149 -5.87 9.47 13.29
C PHE A 149 -4.56 9.85 12.60
N VAL A 150 -4.63 10.50 11.43
CA VAL A 150 -3.45 11.10 10.79
C VAL A 150 -2.79 12.12 11.72
N ASP A 151 -3.58 13.01 12.32
CA ASP A 151 -3.08 14.03 13.24
C ASP A 151 -2.49 13.42 14.51
N LEU A 152 -3.10 12.36 15.03
CA LEU A 152 -2.60 11.60 16.17
C LEU A 152 -1.24 10.97 15.87
N TYR A 153 -1.12 10.25 14.75
CA TYR A 153 0.10 9.53 14.39
C TYR A 153 1.23 10.47 13.99
N GLY A 154 0.94 11.60 13.33
CA GLY A 154 1.93 12.64 13.03
C GLY A 154 2.55 13.24 14.29
N LYS A 155 1.79 13.36 15.39
CA LYS A 155 2.27 13.91 16.68
C LYS A 155 2.89 12.86 17.60
N ASN A 156 2.49 11.59 17.48
CA ASN A 156 2.88 10.54 18.41
C ASN A 156 3.28 9.25 17.66
N GLN A 157 4.59 9.08 17.47
CA GLN A 157 5.16 7.88 16.83
C GLN A 157 4.91 6.60 17.64
N GLU A 158 4.97 6.67 18.97
CA GLU A 158 4.72 5.51 19.83
C GLU A 158 3.28 5.00 19.63
N ARG A 159 2.31 5.90 19.60
CA ARG A 159 0.91 5.56 19.33
C ARG A 159 0.72 4.98 17.93
N PHE A 160 1.38 5.54 16.91
CA PHE A 160 1.40 4.95 15.57
C PHE A 160 1.91 3.50 15.62
N PHE A 161 3.05 3.27 16.25
CA PHE A 161 3.66 1.94 16.33
C PHE A 161 2.79 0.94 17.07
N GLN A 162 2.19 1.32 18.19
CA GLN A 162 1.26 0.46 18.94
C GLN A 162 0.05 0.06 18.09
N ASP A 163 -0.57 1.01 17.38
CA ASP A 163 -1.73 0.73 16.53
C ASP A 163 -1.36 -0.08 15.28
N PHE A 164 -0.21 0.20 14.68
CA PHE A 164 0.31 -0.54 13.55
C PHE A 164 0.55 -2.01 13.90
N VAL A 165 1.18 -2.28 15.05
CA VAL A 165 1.41 -3.65 15.53
C VAL A 165 0.09 -4.39 15.73
N ARG A 166 -0.87 -3.79 16.44
CA ARG A 166 -2.18 -4.42 16.69
C ARG A 166 -2.92 -4.75 15.39
N ALA A 167 -2.90 -3.81 14.45
CA ALA A 167 -3.54 -3.99 13.16
C ALA A 167 -2.80 -5.05 12.31
N MET A 168 -1.46 -5.13 12.38
CA MET A 168 -0.66 -6.18 11.75
C MET A 168 -0.91 -7.57 12.34
N GLU A 169 -1.02 -7.69 13.66
CA GLU A 169 -1.34 -8.94 14.33
C GLU A 169 -2.71 -9.47 13.86
N LYS A 170 -3.71 -8.58 13.83
CA LYS A 170 -5.05 -8.88 13.31
C LYS A 170 -5.02 -9.28 11.83
N LEU A 171 -4.26 -8.57 11.00
CA LEU A 171 -4.08 -8.91 9.60
C LEU A 171 -3.42 -10.28 9.42
N SER A 172 -2.45 -10.63 10.27
CA SER A 172 -1.69 -11.88 10.16
C SER A 172 -2.51 -13.16 10.37
N ILE A 173 -3.72 -13.03 10.92
CA ILE A 173 -4.66 -14.13 11.18
C ILE A 173 -5.92 -14.05 10.31
N LEU A 174 -6.03 -13.09 9.40
CA LEU A 174 -7.16 -12.96 8.50
C LEU A 174 -7.17 -14.13 7.50
N GLY A 175 -8.28 -14.89 7.45
CA GLY A 175 -8.49 -15.93 6.43
C GLY A 175 -7.50 -17.10 6.45
N VAL A 176 -6.79 -17.31 7.57
CA VAL A 176 -5.68 -18.27 7.64
C VAL A 176 -6.13 -19.73 7.61
N LYS A 177 -5.33 -20.55 6.93
CA LYS A 177 -5.43 -22.01 6.91
C LYS A 177 -4.48 -22.58 7.96
N THR A 178 -5.00 -23.34 8.92
CA THR A 178 -4.21 -23.91 10.04
C THR A 178 -4.22 -25.45 10.04
N GLY A 179 -5.23 -26.09 9.42
CA GLY A 179 -5.37 -27.54 9.31
C GLY A 179 -4.69 -28.15 8.09
N SER A 180 -4.25 -29.41 8.20
CA SER A 180 -3.64 -30.17 7.09
C SER A 180 -4.59 -30.49 5.94
N LYS A 181 -5.89 -30.44 6.20
CA LYS A 181 -6.92 -30.56 5.17
C LYS A 181 -7.03 -29.27 4.34
N ASP A 182 -6.77 -28.12 4.96
CA ASP A 182 -7.09 -26.80 4.41
C ASP A 182 -5.92 -26.18 3.63
N GLY A 183 -4.68 -26.60 3.91
CA GLY A 183 -3.49 -26.10 3.22
C GLY A 183 -2.25 -26.99 3.36
N ASP A 184 -1.21 -26.64 2.61
CA ASP A 184 0.03 -27.42 2.50
C ASP A 184 1.25 -26.66 3.05
N ILE A 185 2.35 -27.37 3.27
CA ILE A 185 3.67 -26.76 3.45
C ILE A 185 4.36 -26.82 2.10
N ARG A 186 4.39 -25.70 1.37
CA ARG A 186 4.94 -25.66 0.01
C ARG A 186 6.47 -25.72 0.05
N ARG A 187 7.05 -26.64 -0.72
CA ARG A 187 8.52 -26.80 -0.83
C ARG A 187 9.16 -25.86 -1.86
N SER A 188 8.37 -25.38 -2.82
CA SER A 188 8.79 -24.39 -3.81
C SER A 188 7.67 -23.39 -4.06
N TRP A 189 7.93 -22.11 -3.80
CA TRP A 189 6.94 -21.04 -3.81
C TRP A 189 6.30 -20.79 -5.18
N THR A 190 6.92 -21.25 -6.27
CA THR A 190 6.47 -21.06 -7.65
C THR A 190 5.70 -22.25 -8.25
N SER A 191 5.71 -23.43 -7.63
CA SER A 191 5.41 -24.69 -8.35
C SER A 191 3.97 -25.22 -8.28
N HIS A 192 2.96 -24.37 -8.05
CA HIS A 192 1.53 -24.75 -8.13
C HIS A 192 0.68 -23.69 -8.83
N VAL A 193 1.17 -23.16 -9.95
CA VAL A 193 0.32 -22.49 -10.93
C VAL A 193 0.08 -23.52 -12.02
N TRP A 194 -1.09 -24.15 -12.03
CA TRP A 194 -1.52 -24.91 -13.20
C TRP A 194 -1.45 -23.95 -14.39
N ALA A 195 -0.64 -24.33 -15.38
CA ALA A 195 -0.32 -23.54 -16.55
C ALA A 195 -1.59 -22.92 -17.15
N ILE A 196 -1.61 -21.60 -17.25
CA ILE A 196 -2.55 -20.87 -18.09
C ILE A 196 -2.21 -21.25 -19.54
N PRO A 197 -3.13 -21.81 -20.35
CA PRO A 197 -2.87 -22.01 -21.76
C PRO A 197 -2.81 -20.62 -22.43
N SER A 198 -1.62 -20.29 -22.93
CA SER A 198 -1.35 -19.37 -24.04
C SER A 198 -1.98 -17.97 -24.01
N ILE A 199 -1.23 -17.01 -23.44
CA ILE A 199 -0.94 -15.76 -24.14
C ILE A 199 0.58 -15.63 -24.16
N GLU A 200 1.16 -15.80 -25.35
CA GLU A 200 2.59 -15.67 -25.61
C GLU A 200 3.02 -14.20 -25.39
N THR A 201 3.88 -13.95 -24.41
CA THR A 201 5.28 -13.55 -24.62
C THR A 201 5.94 -13.19 -23.29
N GLU A 202 7.15 -13.71 -23.14
CA GLU A 202 8.16 -13.46 -22.10
C GLU A 202 7.89 -13.96 -20.68
N SER A 203 8.53 -15.11 -20.43
CA SER A 203 9.11 -15.53 -19.16
C SER A 203 9.59 -14.33 -18.31
N THR A 204 8.73 -13.92 -17.40
CA THR A 204 9.16 -13.23 -16.20
C THR A 204 8.72 -14.11 -15.05
N LEU A 205 9.73 -14.67 -14.38
CA LEU A 205 9.84 -14.78 -12.93
C LEU A 205 8.54 -14.37 -12.20
N CYS A 206 8.12 -15.12 -11.20
CA CYS A 206 7.61 -14.43 -10.03
C CYS A 206 8.85 -13.85 -9.33
N PRO A 207 9.34 -12.62 -9.60
CA PRO A 207 9.87 -11.91 -8.48
C PRO A 207 8.66 -11.80 -7.54
N CYS A 208 8.83 -11.89 -6.23
CA CYS A 208 8.14 -10.87 -5.45
C CYS A 208 8.68 -9.58 -6.08
N PRO A 209 7.92 -8.88 -6.95
CA PRO A 209 8.39 -7.58 -7.33
C PRO A 209 8.57 -6.85 -6.01
N LEU A 210 9.52 -5.96 -5.92
CA LEU A 210 9.45 -4.87 -4.97
C LEU A 210 8.15 -4.11 -5.32
N MET A 211 7.03 -4.69 -4.88
CA MET A 211 5.69 -4.19 -5.00
C MET A 211 5.68 -2.99 -4.08
N ASN A 212 5.25 -1.85 -4.62
CA ASN A 212 4.99 -0.63 -3.87
C ASN A 212 4.39 -0.99 -2.51
N GLY A 213 4.80 -0.33 -1.42
CA GLY A 213 4.39 -0.68 -0.05
C GLY A 213 2.88 -0.91 0.14
N ILE A 214 2.05 -0.32 -0.72
CA ILE A 214 0.60 -0.60 -0.90
C ILE A 214 0.31 -2.06 -1.26
N VAL A 215 0.89 -2.55 -2.35
CA VAL A 215 0.44 -3.78 -3.02
C VAL A 215 0.82 -5.02 -2.21
N MET A 216 1.95 -4.98 -1.49
CA MET A 216 2.31 -6.08 -0.57
C MET A 216 1.37 -6.15 0.63
N PHE A 217 0.92 -4.99 1.13
CA PHE A 217 0.07 -4.90 2.30
C PHE A 217 -1.38 -5.29 1.98
N GLU A 218 -1.89 -4.83 0.85
CA GLU A 218 -3.24 -5.12 0.39
C GLU A 218 -3.37 -6.57 -0.12
N SER A 219 -2.34 -7.16 -0.72
CA SER A 219 -2.37 -8.59 -1.10
C SER A 219 -2.59 -9.52 0.10
N LEU A 220 -2.10 -9.16 1.30
CA LEU A 220 -2.34 -9.91 2.54
C LEU A 220 -3.75 -9.74 3.09
N VAL A 221 -4.39 -8.59 2.84
CA VAL A 221 -5.77 -8.32 3.29
C VAL A 221 -6.78 -9.01 2.38
N PHE A 222 -6.46 -9.20 1.09
CA PHE A 222 -7.46 -9.50 0.06
C PHE A 222 -7.21 -10.77 -0.77
N GLY A 223 -6.03 -11.40 -0.70
CA GLY A 223 -5.75 -12.68 -1.36
C GLY A 223 -6.11 -13.89 -0.49
N GLY A 224 -7.27 -14.49 -0.72
CA GLY A 224 -7.71 -15.76 -0.11
C GLY A 224 -7.76 -16.91 -1.11
#